data_AF-A0A359AVD1-F1
#
_entry.id   AF-A0A359AVD1-F1
#
_cell.length_a   1.000
_cell.length_b   1.000
_cell.length_c   1.000
_cell.angle_alpha   90.00
_cell.angle_beta   90.00
_cell.angle_gamma   90.00
#
_symmetry.space_group_name_H-M   'P 1'
#
loop_
_entity.id
_entity.type
_entity.pdbx_description
1 polymer ?
#
loop_
_entity_poly.entity_id
_entity_poly.type
_entity_poly.pdbx_seq_one_letter_code
_entity_poly.pdbx_strand_id
1 'polypeptide(L)'
;PFTAEQSEAARREAIITDKIALKLFNSTDVTGKNILIDFYDYRITGVVKACSSLFNKAYSDIWIIAGKEDMDGPHQYSEGLPGNCQAIVLAKRNVGLPALQKEIEKRIELFNEELQEFTFEQHTVTHAQSIFFGNKASDPSKVFAVLIGILLIVPAINISGLLSSQMRKRNEEVGIRKAYGAANRQIGEQLLFENLILTFIGGIIGLALSLIVILLFKNMLLSDLMTINAGDAFRLPVSLFFQPVVFIAVFVFCLIINLMSAMIPVWNVSRTSIIDTMKGE
;
A
#
# COMPACT_ATOMS: atom_id res chain seq x y z
N PRO A 1 -4.84 21.63 17.19
CA PRO A 1 -6.24 22.12 16.98
C PRO A 1 -6.74 22.92 18.19
N PHE A 2 -6.33 22.55 19.40
CA PHE A 2 -6.56 23.33 20.62
C PHE A 2 -5.37 24.24 20.94
N THR A 3 -5.65 25.39 21.56
CA THR A 3 -4.61 26.31 22.08
C THR A 3 -4.11 25.84 23.45
N ALA A 4 -2.91 26.28 23.84
CA ALA A 4 -2.34 25.95 25.15
C ALA A 4 -3.26 26.38 26.31
N GLU A 5 -3.89 27.55 26.19
CA GLU A 5 -4.86 28.07 27.17
C GLU A 5 -6.11 27.19 27.29
N GLN A 6 -6.62 26.66 26.17
CA GLN A 6 -7.76 25.74 26.18
C GLN A 6 -7.40 24.42 26.87
N SER A 7 -6.16 23.96 26.70
CA SER A 7 -5.65 22.75 27.34
C SER A 7 -5.48 22.92 28.85
N GLU A 8 -4.99 24.08 29.30
CA GLU A 8 -4.80 24.38 30.73
C GLU A 8 -6.12 24.62 31.46
N ALA A 9 -7.13 25.19 30.78
CA ALA A 9 -8.42 25.50 31.38
C ALA A 9 -9.35 24.27 31.53
N ALA A 10 -8.92 23.08 31.12
CA ALA A 10 -9.69 21.82 31.16
C ALA A 10 -11.14 21.96 30.66
N ARG A 11 -11.36 22.83 29.66
CA ARG A 11 -12.71 23.10 29.15
C ARG A 11 -13.19 21.88 28.37
N ARG A 12 -14.43 21.45 28.64
CA ARG A 12 -15.10 20.37 27.90
C ARG A 12 -15.50 20.85 26.51
N GLU A 13 -14.51 20.86 25.63
CA GLU A 13 -14.63 21.27 24.24
C GLU A 13 -14.38 20.07 23.32
N ALA A 14 -15.17 19.98 22.26
CA ALA A 14 -15.04 18.94 21.26
C ALA A 14 -14.94 19.54 19.86
N ILE A 15 -14.12 18.92 19.03
CA ILE A 15 -14.08 19.14 17.58
C ILE A 15 -14.62 17.87 16.94
N ILE A 16 -15.52 18.01 15.96
CA ILE A 16 -16.15 16.85 15.31
C ILE A 16 -15.92 16.89 13.80
N THR A 17 -16.10 15.75 13.14
CA THR A 17 -16.11 15.70 11.68
C THR A 17 -17.41 16.25 11.09
N ASP A 18 -17.33 16.78 9.87
CA ASP A 18 -18.48 17.15 9.04
C ASP A 18 -19.51 16.02 8.91
N LYS A 19 -19.04 14.78 8.82
CA LYS A 19 -19.87 13.57 8.81
C LYS A 19 -20.71 13.43 10.07
N ILE A 20 -20.12 13.61 11.25
CA ILE A 20 -20.85 13.53 12.53
C ILE A 20 -21.78 14.72 12.70
N ALA A 21 -21.36 15.92 12.31
CA ALA A 21 -22.19 17.12 12.35
C ALA A 21 -23.48 16.93 11.52
N LEU A 22 -23.35 16.43 10.28
CA LEU A 22 -24.49 16.10 9.43
C LEU A 22 -25.37 14.99 10.01
N LYS A 23 -24.78 13.95 10.60
CA LYS A 23 -25.54 12.83 11.17
C LYS A 23 -26.36 13.24 12.40
N LEU A 24 -25.83 14.10 13.26
CA LEU A 24 -26.47 14.50 14.52
C LEU A 24 -27.38 15.72 14.37
N PHE A 25 -26.99 16.68 13.53
CA PHE A 25 -27.66 17.99 13.46
C PHE A 25 -28.19 18.34 12.07
N ASN A 26 -27.98 17.48 11.07
CA ASN A 26 -28.33 17.72 9.66
C ASN A 26 -27.76 19.03 9.08
N SER A 27 -26.66 19.52 9.66
CA SER A 27 -25.97 20.77 9.29
C SER A 27 -24.49 20.69 9.67
N THR A 28 -23.63 21.42 8.96
CA THR A 28 -22.22 21.60 9.30
C THR A 28 -21.98 22.84 10.17
N ASP A 29 -22.95 23.75 10.26
CA ASP A 29 -22.90 24.92 11.14
C ASP A 29 -23.46 24.57 12.53
N VAL A 30 -22.59 23.93 13.33
CA VAL A 30 -22.94 23.39 14.67
C VAL A 30 -22.00 23.90 15.76
N THR A 31 -21.12 24.86 15.44
CA THR A 31 -20.24 25.49 16.42
C THR A 31 -21.08 26.18 17.50
N GLY A 32 -20.76 25.94 18.76
CA GLY A 32 -21.49 26.44 19.92
C GLY A 32 -22.61 25.54 20.43
N LYS A 33 -23.00 24.49 19.69
CA LYS A 33 -23.94 23.47 20.21
C LYS A 33 -23.22 22.51 21.16
N ASN A 34 -23.98 21.84 22.01
CA ASN A 34 -23.46 20.83 22.91
C ASN A 34 -23.71 19.42 22.37
N ILE A 35 -22.80 18.51 22.68
CA ILE A 35 -22.94 17.06 22.47
C ILE A 35 -22.62 16.33 23.77
N LEU A 36 -23.30 15.22 23.99
CA LEU A 36 -23.07 14.37 25.14
C LEU A 36 -22.03 13.30 24.77
N ILE A 37 -20.92 13.25 25.49
CA ILE A 37 -19.88 12.20 25.36
C ILE A 37 -19.69 11.61 26.76
N ASP A 38 -19.92 10.30 26.91
CA ASP A 38 -19.85 9.59 28.20
C ASP A 38 -20.59 10.30 29.34
N PHE A 39 -21.82 10.75 29.04
CA PHE A 39 -22.71 11.49 29.96
C PHE A 39 -22.24 12.88 30.37
N TYR A 40 -21.16 13.40 29.77
CA TYR A 40 -20.70 14.77 29.98
C TYR A 40 -21.04 15.66 28.78
N ASP A 41 -21.46 16.90 29.06
CA ASP A 41 -21.68 17.91 28.04
C ASP A 41 -20.35 18.49 27.53
N TYR A 42 -20.13 18.36 26.22
CA TYR A 42 -19.03 18.98 25.49
C TYR A 42 -19.57 20.02 24.52
N ARG A 43 -18.97 21.21 24.52
CA ARG A 43 -19.30 22.27 23.56
C ARG A 43 -18.52 22.07 22.26
N ILE A 44 -19.21 22.06 21.13
CA ILE A 44 -18.57 21.97 19.81
C ILE A 44 -17.89 23.30 19.50
N THR A 45 -16.56 23.28 19.31
CA THR A 45 -15.77 24.47 18.99
C THR A 45 -15.34 24.53 17.53
N GLY A 46 -15.38 23.40 16.83
CA GLY A 46 -15.02 23.35 15.42
C GLY A 46 -15.55 22.11 14.71
N VAL A 47 -15.69 22.25 13.39
CA VAL A 47 -16.01 21.15 12.48
C VAL A 47 -14.87 21.00 11.49
N VAL A 48 -14.30 19.80 11.41
CA VAL A 48 -13.23 19.48 10.46
C VAL A 48 -13.73 18.54 9.38
N LYS A 49 -13.11 18.60 8.21
CA LYS A 49 -13.41 17.66 7.13
C LYS A 49 -12.98 16.26 7.53
N ALA A 50 -13.84 15.26 7.34
CA ALA A 50 -13.46 13.87 7.54
C ALA A 50 -12.22 13.51 6.69
N CYS A 51 -11.19 12.96 7.34
CA CYS A 51 -10.02 12.40 6.66
C CYS A 51 -10.31 10.97 6.17
N SER A 52 -9.48 10.47 5.25
CA SER A 52 -9.66 9.11 4.75
C SER A 52 -9.50 8.10 5.88
N SER A 53 -10.43 7.15 5.98
CA SER A 53 -10.40 6.04 6.94
C SER A 53 -9.18 5.14 6.80
N LEU A 54 -8.43 5.22 5.69
CA LEU A 54 -7.13 4.59 5.53
C LEU A 54 -6.12 5.06 6.58
N PHE A 55 -6.26 6.28 7.11
CA PHE A 55 -5.38 6.82 8.15
C PHE A 55 -5.89 6.49 9.54
N ASN A 56 -6.26 5.24 9.79
CA ASN A 56 -7.02 4.84 10.96
C ASN A 56 -6.37 5.14 12.33
N LYS A 57 -5.04 5.27 12.37
CA LYS A 57 -4.33 5.70 13.58
C LYS A 57 -4.37 7.21 13.76
N ALA A 58 -4.46 7.99 12.69
CA ALA A 58 -4.53 9.44 12.70
C ALA A 58 -5.96 9.99 12.48
N TYR A 59 -6.94 9.11 12.35
CA TYR A 59 -8.35 9.40 12.14
C TYR A 59 -9.09 9.37 13.48
N SER A 60 -9.95 10.35 13.70
CA SER A 60 -11.01 10.27 14.71
C SER A 60 -12.27 10.94 14.16
N ASP A 61 -13.43 10.55 14.70
CA ASP A 61 -14.70 11.23 14.44
C ASP A 61 -14.91 12.42 15.38
N ILE A 62 -14.30 12.37 16.56
CA ILE A 62 -14.40 13.36 17.63
C ILE A 62 -13.02 13.55 18.26
N TRP A 63 -12.58 14.80 18.41
CA TRP A 63 -11.38 15.17 19.15
C TRP A 63 -11.80 15.95 20.39
N ILE A 64 -11.39 15.43 21.54
CA ILE A 64 -11.49 16.13 22.83
C ILE A 64 -10.07 16.40 23.33
N ILE A 65 -9.94 17.39 24.20
CA ILE A 65 -8.70 17.65 24.91
C ILE A 65 -8.54 16.52 25.93
N ALA A 66 -7.42 15.81 25.90
CA ALA A 66 -7.08 14.89 26.98
C ALA A 66 -6.80 15.71 28.23
N GLY A 67 -7.63 15.55 29.25
CA GLY A 67 -7.42 16.23 30.53
C GLY A 67 -6.17 15.72 31.23
N LYS A 68 -5.50 16.59 31.98
CA LYS A 68 -4.42 16.17 32.87
C LYS A 68 -4.92 15.12 33.85
N GLU A 69 -6.14 15.20 34.34
CA GLU A 69 -6.75 14.18 35.22
C GLU A 69 -7.05 12.85 34.50
N ASP A 70 -7.28 12.86 33.19
CA ASP A 70 -7.51 11.64 32.40
C ASP A 70 -6.19 10.88 32.11
N MET A 71 -5.06 11.60 32.05
CA MET A 71 -3.73 11.03 31.83
C MET A 71 -2.92 10.83 33.13
N ASP A 72 -3.12 11.69 34.12
CA ASP A 72 -2.51 11.68 35.45
C ASP A 72 -3.54 11.21 36.49
N GLY A 73 -4.36 10.21 36.14
CA GLY A 73 -5.13 9.47 37.15
C GLY A 73 -4.20 8.99 38.28
N PRO A 74 -4.70 8.46 39.41
CA PRO A 74 -3.85 8.05 40.53
C PRO A 74 -2.98 6.83 40.16
N HIS A 75 -1.97 7.04 39.32
CA HIS A 75 -0.97 6.11 38.82
C HIS A 75 0.19 6.01 39.82
N GLN A 76 -0.11 6.15 41.12
CA GLN A 76 0.87 5.97 42.20
C GLN A 76 1.48 4.56 42.17
N TYR A 77 0.73 3.59 41.66
CA TYR A 77 1.16 2.20 41.47
C TYR A 77 1.89 1.92 40.16
N SER A 78 2.07 2.93 39.30
CA SER A 78 2.74 2.79 38.00
C SER A 78 3.85 3.83 37.85
N GLU A 79 4.39 4.36 38.94
CA GLU A 79 5.43 5.39 38.94
C GLU A 79 5.08 6.64 38.10
N GLY A 80 3.79 6.97 38.00
CA GLY A 80 3.31 8.09 37.17
C GLY A 80 3.30 7.79 35.66
N LEU A 81 3.53 6.54 35.24
CA LEU A 81 3.36 6.13 33.85
C LEU A 81 1.88 6.18 33.46
N PRO A 82 1.52 6.89 32.39
CA PRO A 82 0.20 6.75 31.81
C PRO A 82 0.06 5.32 31.30
N GLY A 83 -1.15 4.77 31.38
CA GLY A 83 -1.46 3.45 30.81
C GLY A 83 -1.26 3.39 29.29
N ASN A 84 -1.87 2.42 28.64
CA ASN A 84 -1.67 2.18 27.21
C ASN A 84 -2.13 3.40 26.37
N CYS A 85 -1.18 4.20 25.89
CA CYS A 85 -1.42 5.41 25.12
C CYS A 85 -0.71 5.34 23.77
N GLN A 86 -1.32 5.95 22.75
CA GLN A 86 -0.73 6.04 21.42
C GLN A 86 -0.44 7.50 21.08
N ALA A 87 0.85 7.82 20.91
CA ALA A 87 1.28 9.12 20.42
C ALA A 87 1.51 9.09 18.90
N ILE A 88 1.16 10.18 18.22
CA ILE A 88 1.38 10.37 16.79
C ILE A 88 2.24 11.60 16.61
N VAL A 89 3.41 11.41 16.00
CA VAL A 89 4.37 12.48 15.78
C VAL A 89 4.49 12.76 14.30
N LEU A 90 4.29 14.02 13.92
CA LEU A 90 4.54 14.48 12.55
C LEU A 90 5.99 14.97 12.43
N ALA A 91 6.82 14.21 11.71
CA ALA A 91 8.20 14.59 11.45
C ALA A 91 8.27 15.85 10.55
N LYS A 92 9.19 16.76 10.86
CA LYS A 92 9.50 17.91 9.99
C LYS A 92 10.13 17.41 8.68
N ARG A 93 9.88 18.10 7.57
CA ARG A 93 10.29 17.70 6.21
C ARG A 93 11.78 17.34 6.05
N ASN A 94 12.67 17.90 6.86
CA ASN A 94 14.13 17.71 6.75
C ASN A 94 14.72 16.74 7.79
N VAL A 95 13.89 16.06 8.58
CA VAL A 95 14.36 15.14 9.62
C VAL A 95 14.26 13.71 9.11
N GLY A 96 15.40 13.01 9.08
CA GLY A 96 15.43 11.59 8.74
C GLY A 96 14.72 10.75 9.80
N LEU A 97 13.72 9.95 9.39
CA LEU A 97 12.97 9.08 10.30
C LEU A 97 13.86 8.16 11.16
N PRO A 98 14.93 7.54 10.64
CA PRO A 98 15.79 6.68 11.46
C PRO A 98 16.54 7.44 12.55
N ALA A 99 16.96 8.68 12.28
CA ALA A 99 17.62 9.52 13.28
C ALA A 99 16.66 9.94 14.39
N LEU A 100 15.40 10.25 14.02
CA LEU A 100 14.35 10.56 14.97
C LEU A 100 14.00 9.35 15.84
N GLN A 101 13.87 8.16 15.26
CA GLN A 101 13.63 6.91 16.00
C GLN A 101 14.74 6.64 17.02
N LYS A 102 16.01 6.77 16.62
CA LYS A 102 17.16 6.58 17.51
C LYS A 102 17.19 7.58 18.67
N GLU A 103 16.82 8.85 18.41
CA GLU A 103 16.72 9.86 19.46
C GLU A 103 15.57 9.55 20.43
N ILE A 104 14.43 9.05 19.94
CA ILE A 104 13.31 8.61 20.79
C ILE A 104 13.73 7.42 21.65
N GLU A 105 14.36 6.40 21.07
CA GLU A 105 14.89 5.23 21.79
C GLU A 105 15.86 5.65 22.90
N LYS A 106 16.80 6.54 22.59
CA LYS A 106 17.74 7.08 23.58
C LYS A 106 17.03 7.80 24.74
N ARG A 107 15.98 8.57 24.47
CA ARG A 107 15.21 9.25 25.52
C ARG A 107 14.41 8.28 26.37
N ILE A 108 13.90 7.20 25.78
CA ILE A 108 13.23 6.13 26.51
C ILE A 108 14.21 5.41 27.43
N GLU A 109 15.43 5.11 26.95
CA GLU A 109 16.49 4.53 27.80
C GLU A 109 16.79 5.41 29.00
N LEU A 110 17.02 6.71 28.79
CA LEU A 110 17.27 7.66 29.88
C LEU A 110 16.09 7.77 30.86
N PHE A 111 14.86 7.73 30.36
CA PHE A 111 13.67 7.77 31.20
C PHE A 111 13.49 6.47 32.02
N ASN A 112 13.83 5.32 31.44
CA ASN A 112 13.81 4.03 32.13
C ASN A 112 14.87 3.90 33.22
N GLU A 113 15.96 4.69 33.17
CA GLU A 113 16.93 4.76 34.28
C GLU A 113 16.34 5.42 35.53
N GLU A 114 15.29 6.24 35.39
CA GLU A 114 14.62 6.90 36.52
C GLU A 114 13.56 6.00 37.19
N LEU A 115 13.12 4.95 36.49
CA LEU A 115 12.09 4.01 36.96
C LEU A 115 12.69 2.86 37.77
N GLN A 116 11.98 2.37 38.78
CA GLN A 116 12.48 1.31 39.69
C GLN A 116 11.82 -0.05 39.48
N GLU A 117 10.50 -0.08 39.35
CA GLU A 117 9.67 -1.29 39.25
C GLU A 117 9.11 -1.49 37.84
N PHE A 118 8.97 -0.42 37.05
CA PHE A 118 8.40 -0.46 35.71
C PHE A 118 9.41 -0.16 34.61
N THR A 119 9.12 -0.64 33.40
CA THR A 119 9.86 -0.28 32.19
C THR A 119 8.88 0.30 31.18
N PHE A 120 9.17 1.51 30.71
CA PHE A 120 8.45 2.13 29.62
C PHE A 120 8.97 1.58 28.29
N GLU A 121 8.15 0.75 27.65
CA GLU A 121 8.43 0.23 26.31
C GLU A 121 7.59 0.97 25.26
N GLN A 122 8.25 1.60 24.30
CA GLN A 122 7.59 2.23 23.17
C GLN A 122 8.29 1.89 21.87
N HIS A 123 7.53 1.39 20.89
CA HIS A 123 8.02 1.12 19.55
C HIS A 123 7.52 2.18 18.57
N THR A 124 8.46 2.86 17.92
CA THR A 124 8.12 3.86 16.90
C THR A 124 7.98 3.18 15.55
N VAL A 125 6.74 2.98 15.11
CA VAL A 125 6.42 2.47 13.77
C VAL A 125 5.87 3.57 12.88
N THR A 126 6.20 3.51 11.59
CA THR A 126 5.52 4.36 10.60
C THR A 126 4.07 3.92 10.43
N HIS A 127 3.22 4.85 9.99
CA HIS A 127 1.81 4.53 9.73
C HIS A 127 1.63 3.33 8.78
N ALA A 128 2.43 3.27 7.70
CA ALA A 128 2.42 2.15 6.77
C ALA A 128 2.81 0.82 7.43
N GLN A 129 3.86 0.80 8.27
CA GLN A 129 4.23 -0.38 9.04
C GLN A 129 3.09 -0.83 9.97
N SER A 130 2.46 0.11 10.67
CA SER A 130 1.39 -0.19 11.62
C SER A 130 0.16 -0.86 10.99
N ILE A 131 -0.19 -0.49 9.75
CA ILE A 131 -1.34 -1.08 9.04
C ILE A 131 -1.06 -2.51 8.61
N PHE A 132 0.14 -2.79 8.07
CA PHE A 132 0.43 -4.09 7.45
C PHE A 132 1.07 -5.11 8.41
N PHE A 133 1.84 -4.64 9.39
CA PHE A 133 2.64 -5.49 10.28
C PHE A 133 2.35 -5.24 11.77
N GLY A 134 1.38 -4.39 12.10
CA GLY A 134 1.07 -3.99 13.46
C GLY A 134 2.28 -3.32 14.13
N ASN A 135 2.53 -3.65 15.39
CA ASN A 135 3.68 -3.13 16.15
C ASN A 135 4.99 -3.88 15.85
N LYS A 136 5.03 -4.78 14.85
CA LYS A 136 6.26 -5.51 14.51
C LYS A 136 7.15 -4.63 13.63
N ALA A 137 8.45 -4.61 13.93
CA ALA A 137 9.48 -3.88 13.18
C ALA A 137 9.82 -4.47 11.80
N SER A 138 8.93 -5.30 11.23
CA SER A 138 9.13 -5.85 9.89
C SER A 138 8.95 -4.76 8.85
N ASP A 139 9.94 -4.60 7.97
CA ASP A 139 9.88 -3.60 6.91
C ASP A 139 8.88 -4.04 5.81
N PRO A 140 7.72 -3.37 5.67
CA PRO A 140 6.70 -3.73 4.69
C PRO A 140 7.25 -3.74 3.27
N SER A 141 8.17 -2.82 2.96
CA SER A 141 8.71 -2.67 1.62
C SER A 141 9.43 -3.95 1.15
N LYS A 142 10.15 -4.62 2.05
CA LYS A 142 10.90 -5.86 1.73
C LYS A 142 9.97 -7.03 1.47
N VAL A 143 8.94 -7.19 2.30
CA VAL A 143 7.96 -8.27 2.14
C VAL A 143 7.19 -8.11 0.83
N PHE A 144 6.72 -6.89 0.53
CA PHE A 144 6.07 -6.61 -0.73
C PHE A 144 7.01 -6.78 -1.93
N ALA A 145 8.28 -6.37 -1.83
CA ALA A 145 9.25 -6.57 -2.91
C ALA A 145 9.44 -8.05 -3.25
N VAL A 146 9.54 -8.92 -2.24
CA VAL A 146 9.66 -10.37 -2.44
C VAL A 146 8.38 -10.95 -3.04
N LEU A 147 7.21 -10.59 -2.51
CA LEU A 147 5.92 -11.03 -3.05
C LEU A 147 5.73 -10.61 -4.51
N ILE A 148 5.98 -9.35 -4.83
CA ILE A 148 5.91 -8.81 -6.19
C ILE A 148 6.90 -9.55 -7.09
N GLY A 149 8.13 -9.80 -6.62
CA GLY A 149 9.13 -10.57 -7.37
C GLY A 149 8.64 -11.97 -7.73
N ILE A 150 8.09 -12.71 -6.77
CA ILE A 150 7.54 -14.05 -7.00
C ILE A 150 6.35 -13.99 -7.98
N LEU A 151 5.43 -13.06 -7.78
CA LEU A 151 4.25 -12.88 -8.64
C LEU A 151 4.60 -12.48 -10.08
N LEU A 152 5.77 -11.87 -10.30
CA LEU A 152 6.26 -11.53 -11.63
C LEU A 152 7.06 -12.66 -12.29
N ILE A 153 7.83 -13.44 -11.51
CA ILE A 153 8.65 -14.54 -12.03
C ILE A 153 7.79 -15.72 -12.49
N VAL A 154 6.72 -16.07 -11.77
CA VAL A 154 5.89 -17.24 -12.10
C VAL A 154 5.25 -17.12 -13.51
N PRO A 155 4.59 -16.01 -13.87
CA PRO A 155 4.09 -15.80 -15.23
C PRO A 155 5.20 -15.77 -16.28
N ALA A 156 6.35 -15.19 -15.96
CA ALA A 156 7.50 -15.13 -16.86
C ALA A 156 7.97 -16.52 -17.30
N ILE A 157 8.14 -17.43 -16.33
CA ILE A 157 8.55 -18.82 -16.59
C ILE A 157 7.48 -19.54 -17.42
N ASN A 158 6.20 -19.34 -17.08
CA ASN A 158 5.10 -19.97 -17.80
C ASN A 158 5.06 -19.54 -19.28
N ILE A 159 5.19 -18.23 -19.54
CA ILE A 159 5.27 -17.68 -20.90
C ILE A 159 6.47 -18.27 -21.65
N SER A 160 7.64 -18.31 -21.02
CA SER A 160 8.84 -18.91 -21.62
C SER A 160 8.65 -20.38 -22.01
N GLY A 161 7.95 -21.15 -21.18
CA GLY A 161 7.61 -22.55 -21.46
C GLY A 161 6.61 -22.70 -22.61
N LEU A 162 5.56 -21.88 -22.63
CA LEU A 162 4.55 -21.86 -23.69
C LEU A 162 5.17 -21.48 -25.05
N LEU A 163 6.02 -20.45 -25.07
CA LEU A 163 6.73 -20.02 -26.28
C LEU A 163 7.65 -21.14 -26.79
N SER A 164 8.41 -21.78 -25.91
CA SER A 164 9.29 -22.89 -26.27
C SER A 164 8.53 -24.08 -26.87
N SER A 165 7.34 -24.38 -26.36
CA SER A 165 6.45 -25.44 -26.88
C SER A 165 5.88 -25.08 -28.26
N GLN A 166 5.41 -23.84 -28.44
CA GLN A 166 4.87 -23.35 -29.72
C GLN A 166 5.95 -23.29 -30.80
N MET A 167 7.18 -22.92 -30.44
CA MET A 167 8.31 -22.89 -31.36
C MET A 167 8.63 -24.27 -31.95
N ARG A 168 8.46 -25.34 -31.18
CA ARG A 168 8.70 -26.70 -31.68
C ARG A 168 7.75 -27.06 -32.84
N LYS A 169 6.49 -26.63 -32.79
CA LYS A 169 5.52 -26.79 -33.88
C LYS A 169 5.83 -25.88 -35.07
N ARG A 170 6.31 -24.66 -34.81
CA ARG A 170 6.67 -23.69 -35.85
C ARG A 170 8.02 -23.98 -36.52
N ASN A 171 8.90 -24.78 -35.90
CA ASN A 171 10.20 -25.14 -36.48
C ASN A 171 10.07 -25.89 -37.81
N GLU A 172 9.05 -26.73 -37.97
CA GLU A 172 8.76 -27.42 -39.23
C GLU A 172 8.37 -26.41 -40.33
N GLU A 173 7.50 -25.45 -40.02
CA GLU A 173 7.11 -24.37 -40.96
C GLU A 173 8.29 -23.46 -41.32
N VAL A 174 9.13 -23.13 -40.33
CA VAL A 174 10.34 -22.32 -40.50
C VAL A 174 11.38 -23.07 -41.34
N GLY A 175 11.54 -24.37 -41.14
CA GLY A 175 12.42 -25.23 -41.94
C GLY A 175 12.01 -25.25 -43.41
N ILE A 176 10.71 -25.39 -43.68
CA ILE A 176 10.17 -25.31 -45.06
C ILE A 176 10.44 -23.92 -45.65
N ARG A 177 10.16 -22.83 -44.94
CA ARG A 177 10.41 -21.46 -45.44
C ARG A 177 11.90 -21.17 -45.69
N LYS A 178 12.80 -21.67 -44.84
CA LYS A 178 14.25 -21.58 -45.06
C LYS A 178 14.67 -22.35 -46.31
N ALA A 179 14.08 -23.52 -46.59
CA ALA A 179 14.35 -24.29 -47.81
C ALA A 179 13.94 -23.54 -49.10
N TYR A 180 12.92 -22.67 -49.02
CA TYR A 180 12.53 -21.77 -50.11
C TYR A 180 13.33 -20.45 -50.17
N GLY A 181 14.38 -20.29 -49.34
CA GLY A 181 15.29 -19.13 -49.39
C GLY A 181 14.87 -17.92 -48.54
N ALA A 182 13.93 -18.07 -47.61
CA ALA A 182 13.55 -16.97 -46.72
C ALA A 182 14.70 -16.59 -45.77
N ALA A 183 14.95 -15.28 -45.61
CA ALA A 183 15.99 -14.78 -44.73
C ALA A 183 15.62 -14.99 -43.24
N ASN A 184 16.55 -15.54 -42.45
CA ASN A 184 16.38 -15.80 -41.01
C ASN A 184 15.89 -14.58 -40.22
N ARG A 185 16.28 -13.38 -40.67
CA ARG A 185 15.89 -12.09 -40.07
C ARG A 185 14.39 -11.80 -40.23
N GLN A 186 13.82 -12.09 -41.39
CA GLN A 186 12.41 -11.82 -41.69
C GLN A 186 11.47 -12.71 -40.85
N ILE A 187 11.89 -13.96 -40.62
CA ILE A 187 11.18 -14.91 -39.76
C ILE A 187 11.24 -14.46 -38.28
N GLY A 188 12.42 -14.00 -37.83
CA GLY A 188 12.60 -13.49 -36.47
C GLY A 188 11.78 -12.21 -36.18
N GLU A 189 11.79 -11.25 -37.11
CA GLU A 189 11.03 -10.00 -36.99
C GLU A 189 9.51 -10.26 -36.95
N GLN A 190 9.00 -11.15 -37.81
CA GLN A 190 7.59 -11.55 -37.80
C GLN A 190 7.19 -12.18 -36.46
N LEU A 191 8.02 -13.07 -35.93
CA LEU A 191 7.74 -13.75 -34.67
C LEU A 191 7.76 -12.80 -33.47
N LEU A 192 8.73 -11.88 -33.42
CA LEU A 192 8.81 -10.88 -32.36
C LEU A 192 7.59 -9.94 -32.41
N PHE A 193 7.16 -9.53 -33.60
CA PHE A 193 6.00 -8.65 -33.76
C PHE A 193 4.69 -9.32 -33.33
N GLU A 194 4.49 -10.59 -33.69
CA GLU A 194 3.31 -11.36 -33.28
C GLU A 194 3.23 -11.52 -31.75
N ASN A 195 4.37 -11.82 -31.11
CA ASN A 195 4.45 -11.91 -29.65
C ASN A 195 4.26 -10.56 -28.96
N LEU A 196 4.79 -9.49 -29.55
CA LEU A 196 4.63 -8.13 -29.02
C LEU A 196 3.16 -7.71 -29.03
N ILE A 197 2.43 -7.97 -30.11
CA ILE A 197 0.99 -7.67 -30.20
C ILE A 197 0.21 -8.46 -29.16
N LEU A 198 0.44 -9.77 -29.06
CA LEU A 198 -0.26 -10.62 -28.08
C LEU A 198 -0.01 -10.15 -26.64
N THR A 199 1.24 -9.78 -26.33
CA THR A 199 1.62 -9.27 -25.01
C THR A 199 0.98 -7.91 -24.72
N PHE A 200 0.94 -7.03 -25.71
CA PHE A 200 0.32 -5.71 -25.58
C PHE A 200 -1.18 -5.82 -25.31
N ILE A 201 -1.90 -6.64 -26.09
CA ILE A 201 -3.34 -6.88 -25.89
C ILE A 201 -3.59 -7.55 -24.53
N GLY A 202 -2.83 -8.59 -24.20
CA GLY A 202 -2.94 -9.27 -22.91
C GLY A 202 -2.67 -8.34 -21.72
N GLY A 203 -1.68 -7.45 -21.85
CA GLY A 203 -1.38 -6.44 -20.84
C GLY A 203 -2.51 -5.43 -20.67
N ILE A 204 -3.11 -4.91 -21.75
CA ILE A 204 -4.28 -4.02 -21.66
C ILE A 204 -5.46 -4.72 -20.98
N ILE A 205 -5.75 -5.97 -21.36
CA ILE A 205 -6.83 -6.76 -20.76
C ILE A 205 -6.55 -7.00 -19.27
N GLY A 206 -5.31 -7.34 -18.91
CA GLY A 206 -4.90 -7.54 -17.52
C GLY A 206 -5.04 -6.26 -16.68
N LEU A 207 -4.66 -5.10 -17.23
CA LEU A 207 -4.85 -3.80 -16.60
C LEU A 207 -6.34 -3.49 -16.38
N ALA A 208 -7.18 -3.72 -17.39
CA ALA A 208 -8.62 -3.53 -17.27
C ALA A 208 -9.24 -4.45 -16.23
N LEU A 209 -8.87 -5.73 -16.21
CA LEU A 209 -9.33 -6.69 -15.22
C LEU A 209 -8.87 -6.33 -13.80
N SER A 210 -7.63 -5.86 -13.64
CA SER A 210 -7.14 -5.37 -12.35
C SER A 210 -8.00 -4.24 -11.80
N LEU A 211 -8.39 -3.28 -12.65
CA LEU A 211 -9.28 -2.19 -12.25
C LEU A 211 -10.66 -2.69 -11.85
N ILE A 212 -11.23 -3.62 -12.62
CA ILE A 212 -12.54 -4.22 -12.30
C ILE A 212 -12.50 -4.94 -10.95
N VAL A 213 -11.45 -5.73 -10.69
CA VAL A 213 -11.28 -6.44 -9.42
C VAL A 213 -11.15 -5.46 -8.27
N ILE A 214 -10.35 -4.40 -8.39
CA ILE A 214 -10.22 -3.38 -7.35
C ILE A 214 -11.58 -2.73 -7.07
N LEU A 215 -12.34 -2.37 -8.11
CA LEU A 215 -13.64 -1.71 -7.95
C LEU A 215 -14.69 -2.62 -7.30
N LEU A 216 -14.70 -3.92 -7.63
CA LEU A 216 -15.65 -4.89 -7.09
C LEU A 216 -15.27 -5.34 -5.68
N PHE A 217 -13.99 -5.58 -5.42
CA PHE A 217 -13.51 -6.19 -4.18
C PHE A 217 -12.93 -5.19 -3.16
N LYS A 218 -12.94 -3.87 -3.44
CA LYS A 218 -12.45 -2.86 -2.48
C LYS A 218 -13.07 -3.00 -1.09
N ASN A 219 -14.36 -3.35 -1.02
CA ASN A 219 -15.05 -3.47 0.25
C ASN A 219 -14.55 -4.67 1.06
N MET A 220 -14.36 -5.83 0.41
CA MET A 220 -13.88 -7.05 1.06
C MET A 220 -12.41 -6.95 1.45
N LEU A 221 -11.58 -6.32 0.60
CA LEU A 221 -10.15 -6.14 0.86
C LEU A 221 -9.88 -5.15 2.00
N LEU A 222 -10.72 -4.12 2.14
CA LEU A 222 -10.52 -3.06 3.12
C LEU A 222 -11.34 -3.23 4.40
N SER A 223 -12.39 -4.06 4.40
CA SER A 223 -13.18 -4.34 5.61
C SER A 223 -12.35 -5.05 6.68
N ASP A 224 -11.42 -5.92 6.28
CA ASP A 224 -10.58 -6.70 7.19
C ASP A 224 -9.45 -5.88 7.84
N LEU A 225 -9.15 -4.68 7.33
CA LEU A 225 -8.20 -3.75 7.95
C LEU A 225 -8.80 -3.01 9.18
N MET A 226 -9.79 -3.63 9.84
CA MET A 226 -10.43 -3.25 11.11
C MET A 226 -11.00 -1.83 11.24
N THR A 227 -11.11 -1.04 10.17
CA THR A 227 -11.26 0.43 10.34
C THR A 227 -12.13 1.16 9.32
N ILE A 228 -12.75 0.45 8.38
CA ILE A 228 -13.68 1.06 7.44
C ILE A 228 -15.09 0.50 7.68
N ASN A 229 -15.98 1.34 8.21
CA ASN A 229 -17.42 1.08 8.11
C ASN A 229 -17.74 0.82 6.63
N ALA A 230 -18.41 -0.29 6.31
CA ALA A 230 -18.65 -0.71 4.92
C ALA A 230 -19.22 0.40 4.01
N GLY A 231 -19.92 1.40 4.58
CA GLY A 231 -20.42 2.57 3.87
C GLY A 231 -19.37 3.62 3.46
N ASP A 232 -18.24 3.75 4.16
CA ASP A 232 -17.19 4.74 3.85
C ASP A 232 -16.14 4.21 2.87
N ALA A 233 -15.99 2.89 2.76
CA ALA A 233 -15.14 2.24 1.73
C ALA A 233 -15.56 2.66 0.31
N PHE A 234 -16.85 2.95 0.12
CA PHE A 234 -17.39 3.40 -1.16
C PHE A 234 -16.88 4.78 -1.57
N ARG A 235 -16.52 5.64 -0.62
CA ARG A 235 -16.10 7.03 -0.84
C ARG A 235 -14.60 7.21 -1.08
N LEU A 236 -13.80 6.14 -0.99
CA LEU A 236 -12.39 6.25 -1.35
C LEU A 236 -12.25 6.55 -2.85
N PRO A 237 -11.54 7.62 -3.22
CA PRO A 237 -11.35 7.96 -4.61
C PRO A 237 -10.45 6.90 -5.27
N VAL A 238 -10.87 6.41 -6.43
CA VAL A 238 -10.14 5.40 -7.23
C VAL A 238 -8.70 5.83 -7.51
N SER A 239 -8.45 7.14 -7.55
CA SER A 239 -7.12 7.74 -7.71
C SER A 239 -6.12 7.39 -6.60
N LEU A 240 -6.57 6.98 -5.41
CA LEU A 240 -5.65 6.49 -4.37
C LEU A 240 -5.07 5.11 -4.71
N PHE A 241 -5.83 4.28 -5.42
CA PHE A 241 -5.42 2.93 -5.83
C PHE A 241 -4.73 2.93 -7.19
N PHE A 242 -5.09 3.88 -8.05
CA PHE A 242 -4.49 4.04 -9.35
C PHE A 242 -3.26 4.94 -9.27
N GLN A 243 -2.09 4.37 -8.97
CA GLN A 243 -0.81 5.03 -9.24
C GLN A 243 -0.35 4.68 -10.66
N PRO A 244 -0.45 5.63 -11.63
CA PRO A 244 -0.12 5.33 -13.03
C PRO A 244 1.31 4.85 -13.20
N VAL A 245 2.23 5.36 -12.36
CA VAL A 245 3.65 4.98 -12.37
C VAL A 245 3.84 3.50 -12.09
N VAL A 246 3.13 2.93 -11.10
CA VAL A 246 3.24 1.51 -10.74
C VAL A 246 2.68 0.64 -11.85
N PHE A 247 1.51 0.99 -12.39
CA PHE A 247 0.90 0.24 -13.49
C PHE A 247 1.76 0.26 -14.75
N ILE A 248 2.33 1.42 -15.11
CA ILE A 248 3.26 1.55 -16.25
C ILE A 248 4.54 0.76 -15.98
N ALA A 249 5.12 0.84 -14.78
CA ALA A 249 6.33 0.11 -14.42
C ALA A 249 6.12 -1.41 -14.52
N VAL A 250 5.01 -1.93 -13.98
CA VAL A 250 4.66 -3.36 -14.09
C VAL A 250 4.42 -3.77 -15.54
N PHE A 251 3.70 -2.96 -16.31
CA PHE A 251 3.45 -3.23 -17.73
C PHE A 251 4.76 -3.28 -18.53
N VAL A 252 5.64 -2.29 -18.36
CA VAL A 252 6.96 -2.24 -19.00
C VAL A 252 7.82 -3.44 -18.58
N PHE A 253 7.81 -3.78 -17.29
CA PHE A 253 8.55 -4.94 -16.79
C PHE A 253 8.08 -6.25 -17.41
N CYS A 254 6.76 -6.48 -17.47
CA CYS A 254 6.18 -7.64 -18.15
C CYS A 254 6.53 -7.67 -19.63
N LEU A 255 6.53 -6.53 -20.31
CA LEU A 255 6.92 -6.42 -21.73
C LEU A 255 8.39 -6.78 -21.92
N ILE A 256 9.30 -6.28 -21.07
CA ILE A 256 10.73 -6.60 -21.12
C ILE A 256 10.95 -8.09 -20.92
N ILE A 257 10.34 -8.69 -19.89
CA ILE A 257 10.46 -10.13 -19.64
C ILE A 257 9.97 -10.95 -20.82
N ASN A 258 8.80 -10.61 -21.37
CA ASN A 258 8.23 -11.34 -22.49
C ASN A 258 9.14 -11.24 -23.72
N LEU A 259 9.67 -10.05 -24.00
CA LEU A 259 10.61 -9.82 -25.09
C LEU A 259 11.89 -10.65 -24.90
N MET A 260 12.44 -10.68 -23.68
CA MET A 260 13.61 -11.50 -23.35
C MET A 260 13.32 -13.00 -23.56
N SER A 261 12.16 -13.49 -23.10
CA SER A 261 11.74 -14.88 -23.31
C SER A 261 11.50 -15.21 -24.79
N ALA A 262 10.98 -14.27 -25.59
CA ALA A 262 10.78 -14.45 -27.03
C ALA A 262 12.10 -14.35 -27.82
N MET A 263 13.12 -13.69 -27.30
CA MET A 263 14.42 -13.57 -27.94
C MET A 263 15.22 -14.88 -27.88
N ILE A 264 15.05 -15.69 -26.83
CA ILE A 264 15.69 -17.01 -26.67
C ILE A 264 15.45 -17.93 -27.89
N PRO A 265 14.20 -18.20 -28.32
CA PRO A 265 13.96 -19.05 -29.47
C PRO A 265 14.39 -18.42 -30.80
N VAL A 266 14.23 -17.09 -30.98
CA VAL A 266 14.74 -16.38 -32.17
C VAL A 266 16.25 -16.57 -32.30
N TRP A 267 16.97 -16.48 -31.19
CA TRP A 267 18.42 -16.66 -31.17
C TRP A 267 18.81 -18.12 -31.49
N ASN A 268 18.09 -19.09 -30.94
CA ASN A 268 18.30 -20.51 -31.27
C ASN A 268 18.05 -20.80 -32.76
N VAL A 269 16.95 -20.29 -33.33
CA VAL A 269 16.61 -20.47 -34.76
C VAL A 269 17.61 -19.78 -35.70
N SER A 270 18.24 -18.70 -35.26
CA SER A 270 19.29 -18.02 -36.03
C SER A 270 20.60 -18.81 -36.09
N ARG A 271 20.85 -19.70 -35.11
CA ARG A 271 22.08 -20.49 -34.99
C ARG A 271 21.94 -21.94 -35.45
N THR A 272 20.73 -22.46 -35.62
CA THR A 272 20.54 -23.82 -36.15
C THR A 272 20.79 -23.88 -37.66
N SER A 273 21.66 -24.82 -38.06
CA SER A 273 21.95 -25.09 -39.46
C SER A 273 20.73 -25.73 -40.14
N ILE A 274 20.57 -25.52 -41.45
CA ILE A 274 19.49 -26.10 -42.27
C ILE A 274 19.47 -27.64 -42.15
N ILE A 275 20.62 -28.25 -41.89
CA ILE A 275 20.82 -29.71 -41.89
C ILE A 275 20.23 -30.33 -40.61
N ASP A 276 20.34 -29.66 -39.47
CA ASP A 276 19.78 -30.14 -38.19
C ASP A 276 18.26 -29.95 -38.16
N THR A 277 17.79 -28.84 -38.74
CA THR A 277 16.36 -28.51 -38.82
C THR A 277 15.55 -29.52 -39.66
N MET A 278 16.18 -30.20 -40.63
CA MET A 278 15.53 -31.25 -41.44
C MET A 278 15.58 -32.65 -40.80
N LYS A 279 16.44 -32.89 -39.81
CA LYS A 279 16.53 -34.18 -39.11
C LYS A 279 15.59 -34.31 -37.92
N GLY A 280 14.96 -33.21 -37.48
CA GLY A 280 14.01 -33.24 -36.37
C GLY A 280 14.66 -33.37 -34.99
N GLU A 281 15.95 -33.01 -34.86
CA GLU A 281 16.67 -32.89 -33.58
C GLU A 281 16.84 -31.41 -33.16
#